data_AF-A0A9E3TG52-F1
#
_entry.id   AF-A0A9E3TG52-F1
#
_cell.length_a   1.000
_cell.length_b   1.000
_cell.length_c   1.000
_cell.angle_alpha   90.00
_cell.angle_beta   90.00
_cell.angle_gamma   90.00
#
_symmetry.space_group_name_H-M   'P 1'
#
loop_
_entity.id
_entity.type
_entity.pdbx_description
1 polymer ?
#
loop_
_entity_poly.entity_id
_entity_poly.type
_entity_poly.pdbx_seq_one_letter_code
_entity_poly.pdbx_strand_id
1 'polypeptide(L)' 'VFGSVARGDARDDSDVDFLVEVGPRHSAFFPGGLVADLEAILGRRVDVVEPEGLHRLLKDRVLREAVPV' A
#
# COMPACT_ATOMS: atom_id res chain seq x y z
N VAL A 1 -0.82 1.72 -5.97
CA VAL A 1 -0.34 0.35 -5.64
C VAL A 1 1.13 0.25 -6.01
N PHE A 2 1.95 -0.46 -5.22
CA PHE A 2 3.35 -0.74 -5.55
C PHE A 2 3.65 -2.23 -5.36
N GLY A 3 4.93 -2.62 -5.42
CA GLY A 3 5.33 -3.99 -5.07
C GLY A 3 5.03 -5.02 -6.15
N SER A 4 4.83 -6.26 -5.74
CA SER A 4 4.67 -7.41 -6.65
C SER A 4 3.46 -7.25 -7.58
N VAL A 5 2.36 -6.69 -7.07
CA VAL A 5 1.14 -6.41 -7.82
C VAL A 5 1.39 -5.39 -8.93
N ALA A 6 2.07 -4.28 -8.62
CA ALA A 6 2.39 -3.26 -9.62
C ALA A 6 3.38 -3.76 -10.70
N ARG A 7 4.28 -4.69 -10.35
CA ARG A 7 5.24 -5.28 -11.30
C ARG A 7 4.68 -6.43 -12.12
N GLY A 8 3.51 -6.97 -11.78
CA GLY A 8 2.93 -8.15 -12.42
C GLY A 8 3.55 -9.48 -11.97
N ASP A 9 4.33 -9.48 -10.88
CA ASP A 9 4.99 -10.66 -10.30
C ASP A 9 4.23 -11.25 -9.10
N ALA A 10 3.03 -10.74 -8.80
CA ALA A 10 2.23 -11.20 -7.67
C ALA A 10 1.78 -12.65 -7.86
N ARG A 11 1.90 -13.44 -6.79
CA ARG A 11 1.40 -14.82 -6.69
C ARG A 11 0.06 -14.84 -5.96
N ASP A 12 -0.55 -16.02 -5.87
CA ASP A 12 -1.82 -16.24 -5.17
C ASP A 12 -1.76 -15.91 -3.67
N ASP A 13 -0.58 -16.02 -3.06
CA ASP A 13 -0.32 -15.75 -1.65
C ASP A 13 0.24 -14.34 -1.38
N SER A 14 0.42 -13.52 -2.41
CA SER A 14 0.97 -12.17 -2.26
C SER A 14 -0.01 -11.20 -1.61
N ASP A 15 0.53 -10.32 -0.79
CA ASP A 15 -0.11 -9.11 -0.30
C ASP A 15 -0.33 -8.08 -1.42
N VAL A 16 -1.17 -7.09 -1.12
CA VAL A 16 -1.38 -5.92 -1.97
C VAL A 16 -0.85 -4.69 -1.25
N ASP A 17 0.23 -4.12 -1.81
CA ASP A 17 0.91 -2.95 -1.26
C ASP A 17 0.27 -1.64 -1.76
N PHE A 18 -0.31 -0.86 -0.86
CA PHE A 18 -0.84 0.47 -1.15
C PHE A 18 0.08 1.54 -0.59
N LEU A 19 0.51 2.44 -1.48
CA LEU A 19 1.11 3.71 -1.10
C LEU A 19 -0.01 4.75 -1.02
N VAL A 20 -0.27 5.29 0.16
CA VAL A 20 -1.39 6.20 0.40
C VAL A 20 -0.87 7.54 0.91
N GLU A 21 -1.24 8.62 0.22
CA GLU A 21 -1.05 9.98 0.72
C GLU A 21 -2.25 10.36 1.59
N VAL A 22 -1.98 10.71 2.85
CA VAL A 22 -3.01 11.01 3.82
C VAL A 22 -3.01 12.50 4.11
N GLY A 23 -4.19 13.10 4.02
CA GLY A 23 -4.35 14.51 4.37
C GLY A 23 -4.12 14.79 5.87
N PRO A 24 -3.95 16.07 6.25
CA PRO A 24 -3.71 16.48 7.63
C PRO A 24 -4.89 16.19 8.57
N ARG A 25 -6.04 15.78 8.03
CA ARG A 25 -7.20 15.32 8.79
C ARG A 25 -7.45 13.85 8.47
N HIS A 26 -7.00 12.98 9.36
CA HIS A 26 -7.33 11.56 9.34
C HIS A 26 -7.67 11.08 10.75
N SER A 27 -8.36 9.96 10.83
CA SER A 27 -8.68 9.33 12.11
C SER A 27 -7.41 8.85 12.79
N ALA A 28 -7.36 8.89 14.13
CA ALA A 28 -6.29 8.25 14.91
C ALA A 28 -6.22 6.72 14.70
N PHE A 29 -7.28 6.13 14.14
CA PHE A 29 -7.33 4.71 13.78
C PHE A 29 -6.85 4.40 12.35
N PHE A 30 -6.45 5.42 11.58
CA PHE A 30 -5.81 5.19 10.29
C PHE A 30 -4.43 4.54 10.48
N PRO A 31 -4.03 3.52 9.70
CA PRO A 31 -4.73 2.95 8.53
C PRO A 31 -5.65 1.75 8.82
N GLY A 32 -5.83 1.33 10.07
CA GLY A 32 -6.45 0.04 10.41
C GLY A 32 -7.83 -0.24 9.81
N GLY A 33 -8.73 0.75 9.81
CA GLY A 33 -10.07 0.59 9.20
C GLY A 33 -10.00 0.39 7.69
N LEU A 34 -9.14 1.16 7.01
CA LEU A 34 -8.93 1.03 5.57
C LEU A 34 -8.34 -0.33 5.21
N VAL A 35 -7.37 -0.81 5.99
CA VAL A 35 -6.78 -2.15 5.81
C VAL A 35 -7.87 -3.21 5.93
N ALA A 36 -8.65 -3.20 7.01
CA ALA A 36 -9.70 -4.21 7.22
C ALA A 36 -10.74 -4.23 6.08
N ASP A 37 -11.17 -3.07 5.60
CA ASP A 37 -12.12 -2.97 4.48
C ASP A 37 -11.50 -3.50 3.18
N LEU A 38 -10.25 -3.14 2.87
CA LEU A 38 -9.56 -3.61 1.67
C LEU A 38 -9.28 -5.11 1.70
N GLU A 39 -8.86 -5.66 2.85
CA GLU A 39 -8.66 -7.12 2.99
C GLU A 39 -9.97 -7.87 2.79
N ALA A 40 -11.09 -7.36 3.32
CA ALA A 40 -12.40 -7.96 3.14
C ALA A 40 -12.88 -7.94 1.67
N ILE A 41 -12.56 -6.87 0.94
CA ILE A 41 -12.92 -6.71 -0.49
C ILE A 41 -12.02 -7.56 -1.38
N LEU A 42 -10.71 -7.56 -1.13
CA LEU A 42 -9.71 -8.20 -2.00
C LEU A 42 -9.50 -9.68 -1.67
N GLY A 43 -9.92 -10.13 -0.49
CA GLY A 43 -9.70 -11.51 -0.02
C GLY A 43 -8.23 -11.86 0.18
N ARG A 44 -7.38 -10.84 0.39
CA ARG A 44 -5.93 -10.94 0.50
C ARG A 44 -5.42 -10.00 1.58
N ARG A 45 -4.20 -10.25 2.06
CA ARG A 45 -3.52 -9.32 2.97
C ARG A 45 -3.23 -8.00 2.28
N VAL A 46 -3.38 -6.91 3.02
CA VAL A 46 -3.19 -5.55 2.51
C VAL A 46 -2.24 -4.78 3.41
N ASP A 47 -1.18 -4.26 2.81
CA ASP A 47 -0.23 -3.40 3.49
C ASP A 47 -0.41 -1.95 3.00
N VAL A 48 -0.70 -1.04 3.94
CA VAL A 48 -0.85 0.39 3.67
C VAL A 48 0.37 1.12 4.24
N VAL A 49 1.06 1.85 3.37
CA VAL A 49 2.28 2.58 3.69
C VAL A 49 2.15 4.03 3.23
N GLU A 50 2.58 4.96 4.07
CA GLU A 50 2.74 6.37 3.70
C GLU A 50 4.11 6.59 3.03
N PRO A 51 4.23 7.45 1.99
CA PRO A 51 5.51 7.77 1.35
C PRO A 51 6.62 8.22 2.32
N GLU A 52 6.24 8.83 3.43
CA GLU A 52 7.11 9.29 4.51
C GLU A 52 7.65 8.14 5.36
N GLY A 53 6.91 7.03 5.46
CA GLY A 53 7.30 5.82 6.17
C GLY A 53 8.26 4.92 5.39
N LEU A 54 8.46 5.18 4.10
CA LEU A 54 9.37 4.39 3.28
C LEU A 54 10.84 4.61 3.69
N HIS A 55 11.59 3.51 3.74
CA HIS A 55 13.04 3.59 3.92
C HIS A 55 13.67 4.42 2.80
N ARG A 56 14.55 5.37 3.13
CA ARG A 56 15.11 6.36 2.18
C ARG A 56 15.68 5.72 0.91
N LEU A 57 16.40 4.60 1.05
CA LEU A 57 17.00 3.88 -0.08
C LEU A 57 15.97 3.20 -1.00
N LEU A 58 14.78 2.92 -0.49
CA LEU A 58 13.70 2.27 -1.24
C LEU A 58 12.69 3.26 -1.80
N LYS A 59 12.57 4.46 -1.19
CA LYS A 59 11.57 5.46 -1.53
C LYS A 59 11.53 5.77 -3.02
N ASP A 60 12.65 6.14 -3.62
CA ASP A 60 12.70 6.49 -5.04
C ASP A 60 12.33 5.34 -5.97
N ARG A 61 12.71 4.11 -5.59
CA ARG A 61 12.36 2.92 -6.36
C ARG A 61 10.86 2.65 -6.28
N VAL A 62 10.32 2.64 -5.06
CA VAL A 62 8.89 2.40 -4.80
C VAL A 62 8.03 3.46 -5.50
N LEU A 63 8.41 4.74 -5.43
CA LEU A 63 7.68 5.81 -6.11
C LEU A 63 7.68 5.68 -7.64
N ARG A 64 8.77 5.16 -8.24
CA ARG A 64 8.82 4.89 -9.70
C ARG A 64 8.01 3.65 -10.10
N GLU A 65 7.96 2.64 -9.24
CA GLU A 65 7.20 1.41 -9.48
C GLU A 65 5.71 1.58 -9.15
N ALA A 66 5.33 2.62 -8.42
CA ALA A 66 3.96 2.84 -8.01
C ALA A 66 3.05 3.14 -9.21
N VAL A 67 1.95 2.40 -9.30
CA VAL A 67 0.89 2.59 -10.28
C VAL A 67 -0.32 3.24 -9.60
N PRO A 68 -0.83 4.38 -10.12
CA PRO A 68 -2.02 5.03 -9.58
C PRO A 68 -3.27 4.16 -9.81
N VAL A 69 -4.19 4.19 -8.85
CA VAL A 69 -5.48 3.48 -8.82
C VAL A 69 -6.60 4.42 -8.46
#